data_AF-A0A923VJK6-F1
#
_entry.id   AF-A0A923VJK6-F1
#
_cell.length_a   1.000
_cell.length_b   1.000
_cell.length_c   1.000
_cell.angle_alpha   90.00
_cell.angle_beta   90.00
_cell.angle_gamma   90.00
#
_symmetry.space_group_name_H-M   'P 1'
#
loop_
_entity.id
_entity.type
_entity.pdbx_description
1 polymer ?
#
loop_
_entity_poly.entity_id
_entity_poly.type
_entity_poly.pdbx_seq_one_letter_code
_entity_poly.pdbx_strand_id
1 'polypeptide(L)'
;MNFDELNLAPAILKAVHEQGYDTPTPIQAQAIPAVLEGHDLLGGAQTGTGKTAAFVLPSIHRLSHSERPKNKFGGIGIRMLVLTPTRELAAQVEESVQTYGKYLDLTSTVIFGGVGMNPQISKLKKGVDVLVATPGRLLDLQQQGMLDLSTVQILVLDEADRMLDMGFIHDVKKILALVPK
;
A
#
# COMPACT_ATOMS: atom_id res chain seq x y z
N MET A 1 -5.77 -17.49 -18.71
CA MET A 1 -6.24 -16.36 -17.91
C MET A 1 -5.41 -15.14 -18.26
N ASN A 2 -6.03 -14.06 -18.72
CA ASN A 2 -5.38 -12.78 -18.96
C ASN A 2 -5.75 -11.78 -17.83
N PHE A 3 -5.15 -10.59 -17.83
CA PHE A 3 -5.51 -9.55 -16.86
C PHE A 3 -6.95 -9.04 -17.03
N ASP A 4 -7.49 -9.03 -18.25
CA ASP A 4 -8.83 -8.52 -18.53
C ASP A 4 -9.94 -9.37 -17.89
N GLU A 5 -9.66 -10.65 -17.62
CA GLU A 5 -10.55 -11.58 -16.90
C GLU A 5 -10.59 -11.33 -15.36
N LEU A 6 -9.74 -10.46 -14.82
CA LEU A 6 -9.64 -10.21 -13.37
C LEU A 6 -10.58 -9.09 -12.87
N ASN A 7 -11.47 -8.57 -13.72
CA ASN A 7 -12.46 -7.54 -13.37
C ASN A 7 -11.87 -6.27 -12.71
N LEU A 8 -10.64 -5.92 -13.07
CA LEU A 8 -10.01 -4.67 -12.62
C LEU A 8 -10.62 -3.46 -13.37
N ALA A 9 -10.43 -2.27 -12.81
CA ALA A 9 -10.96 -1.05 -13.42
C ALA A 9 -10.27 -0.81 -14.77
N PRO A 10 -10.97 -0.33 -15.82
CA PRO A 10 -10.35 -0.10 -17.13
C PRO A 10 -9.10 0.78 -17.09
N ALA A 11 -9.07 1.77 -16.19
CA ALA A 11 -7.92 2.63 -15.94
C ALA A 11 -6.69 1.85 -15.45
N ILE A 12 -6.88 0.83 -14.61
CA ILE A 12 -5.82 -0.03 -14.10
C ILE A 12 -5.34 -0.98 -15.20
N LEU A 13 -6.26 -1.62 -15.92
CA LEU A 13 -5.92 -2.51 -17.05
C LEU A 13 -5.08 -1.77 -18.09
N LYS A 14 -5.43 -0.52 -18.41
CA LYS A 14 -4.63 0.33 -19.30
C LYS A 14 -3.20 0.50 -18.80
N ALA A 15 -3.00 0.78 -17.51
CA ALA A 15 -1.66 0.93 -16.94
C ALA A 15 -0.87 -0.39 -16.94
N VAL A 16 -1.53 -1.52 -16.67
CA VAL A 16 -0.94 -2.87 -16.72
C VAL A 16 -0.47 -3.22 -18.14
N HIS A 17 -1.31 -2.97 -19.15
CA HIS A 17 -0.95 -3.18 -20.56
C HIS A 17 0.21 -2.28 -21.02
N GLU A 18 0.30 -1.05 -20.52
CA GLU A 18 1.45 -0.16 -20.79
C GLU A 18 2.78 -0.66 -20.20
N GLN A 19 2.73 -1.49 -19.15
CA GLN A 19 3.92 -2.19 -18.63
C GLN A 19 4.28 -3.44 -19.44
N GLY A 20 3.47 -3.81 -20.44
CA GLY A 20 3.64 -5.02 -21.24
C GLY A 20 3.23 -6.30 -20.50
N TYR A 21 2.30 -6.19 -19.54
CA TYR A 21 1.83 -7.33 -18.75
C TYR A 21 0.55 -7.92 -19.33
N ASP A 22 0.67 -9.00 -20.08
CA ASP A 22 -0.50 -9.66 -20.69
C ASP A 22 -1.11 -10.73 -19.79
N THR A 23 -0.26 -11.50 -19.10
CA THR A 23 -0.65 -12.69 -18.33
C THR A 23 -0.27 -12.51 -16.85
N PRO A 24 -1.23 -12.67 -15.91
CA PRO A 24 -0.93 -12.60 -14.48
C PRO A 24 -0.03 -13.77 -14.05
N THR A 25 0.89 -13.51 -13.14
CA THR A 25 1.68 -14.56 -12.49
C THR A 25 0.78 -15.44 -11.61
N PRO A 26 1.19 -16.66 -11.22
CA PRO A 26 0.36 -17.55 -10.42
C PRO A 26 -0.14 -16.95 -9.10
N ILE A 27 0.67 -16.11 -8.44
CA ILE A 27 0.28 -15.41 -7.21
C ILE A 27 -0.75 -14.32 -7.50
N GLN A 28 -0.62 -13.59 -8.62
CA GLN A 28 -1.57 -12.55 -9.04
C GLN A 28 -2.93 -13.16 -9.40
N ALA A 29 -2.94 -14.24 -10.19
CA ALA A 29 -4.16 -14.91 -10.62
C ALA A 29 -5.01 -15.43 -9.44
N GLN A 30 -4.37 -15.80 -8.33
CA GLN A 30 -5.05 -16.28 -7.12
C GLN A 30 -5.39 -15.15 -6.14
N ALA A 31 -4.45 -14.22 -5.92
CA ALA A 31 -4.60 -13.17 -4.93
C ALA A 31 -5.60 -12.09 -5.37
N ILE A 32 -5.56 -11.68 -6.64
CA ILE A 32 -6.33 -10.53 -7.12
C ILE A 32 -7.84 -10.74 -6.91
N PRO A 33 -8.45 -11.87 -7.33
CA PRO A 33 -9.87 -12.11 -7.08
C PRO A 33 -10.22 -12.13 -5.59
N ALA A 34 -9.42 -12.81 -4.76
CA ALA A 34 -9.67 -12.90 -3.32
C ALA A 34 -9.65 -11.52 -2.63
N VAL A 35 -8.70 -10.65 -2.99
CA VAL A 35 -8.60 -9.30 -2.42
C VAL A 35 -9.73 -8.39 -2.92
N LEU A 36 -10.17 -8.56 -4.17
CA LEU A 36 -11.35 -7.84 -4.72
C LEU A 36 -12.64 -8.21 -3.98
N GLU A 37 -12.81 -9.47 -3.61
CA GLU A 37 -13.93 -9.96 -2.79
C GLU A 37 -13.85 -9.47 -1.33
N GLY A 38 -12.73 -8.89 -0.92
CA GLY A 38 -12.54 -8.35 0.41
C GLY A 38 -12.03 -9.35 1.44
N HIS A 39 -11.51 -10.49 1.00
CA HIS A 39 -10.92 -11.49 1.90
C HIS A 39 -9.52 -11.09 2.38
N ASP A 40 -9.20 -11.47 3.61
CA ASP A 40 -7.82 -11.44 4.12
C ASP A 40 -6.97 -12.50 3.41
N LEU A 41 -5.70 -12.17 3.17
CA LEU A 41 -4.79 -13.03 2.41
C LEU A 41 -3.42 -13.15 3.09
N LEU A 42 -2.93 -14.38 3.18
CA LEU A 42 -1.51 -14.67 3.40
C LEU A 42 -0.91 -15.19 2.09
N GLY A 43 -0.07 -14.39 1.47
CA GLY A 43 0.57 -14.72 0.19
C GLY A 43 2.04 -15.10 0.35
N GLY A 44 2.37 -16.38 0.13
CA GLY A 44 3.75 -16.86 0.10
C GLY A 44 4.25 -17.01 -1.33
N ALA A 45 5.24 -16.21 -1.73
CA ALA A 45 5.95 -16.39 -3.00
C ALA A 45 7.36 -15.80 -2.94
N GLN A 46 8.26 -16.28 -3.81
CA GLN A 46 9.63 -15.77 -3.93
C GLN A 46 9.65 -14.31 -4.42
N THR A 47 10.69 -13.56 -4.09
CA THR A 47 10.89 -12.20 -4.61
C THR A 47 10.97 -12.22 -6.14
N GLY A 48 10.44 -11.18 -6.80
CA GLY A 48 10.39 -11.11 -8.27
C GLY A 48 9.23 -11.87 -8.93
N THR A 49 8.35 -12.50 -8.16
CA THR A 49 7.18 -13.25 -8.70
C THR A 49 5.92 -12.39 -8.91
N GLY A 50 6.03 -11.06 -8.78
CA GLY A 50 4.92 -10.13 -9.00
C GLY A 50 3.98 -9.94 -7.79
N LYS A 51 4.44 -10.27 -6.57
CA LYS A 51 3.69 -10.05 -5.31
C LYS A 51 3.17 -8.62 -5.15
N THR A 52 3.97 -7.63 -5.51
CA THR A 52 3.58 -6.22 -5.40
C THR A 52 2.34 -5.92 -6.21
N ALA A 53 2.30 -6.29 -7.49
CA ALA A 53 1.09 -6.14 -8.30
C ALA A 53 -0.09 -6.96 -7.76
N ALA A 54 0.18 -8.15 -7.19
CA ALA A 54 -0.85 -9.03 -6.64
C ALA A 54 -1.68 -8.38 -5.51
N PHE A 55 -1.07 -7.52 -4.68
CA PHE A 55 -1.81 -6.75 -3.68
C PHE A 55 -2.14 -5.32 -4.12
N VAL A 56 -1.28 -4.65 -4.91
CA VAL A 56 -1.51 -3.26 -5.30
C VAL A 56 -2.71 -3.13 -6.22
N LEU A 57 -2.79 -3.94 -7.29
CA LEU A 57 -3.86 -3.85 -8.30
C LEU A 57 -5.28 -3.94 -7.70
N PRO A 58 -5.61 -4.97 -6.90
CA PRO A 58 -6.94 -5.08 -6.31
C PRO A 58 -7.18 -4.03 -5.22
N SER A 59 -6.12 -3.59 -4.52
CA SER A 59 -6.25 -2.55 -3.49
C SER A 59 -6.61 -1.20 -4.12
N ILE A 60 -5.88 -0.75 -5.14
CA ILE A 60 -6.16 0.54 -5.80
C ILE A 60 -7.49 0.50 -6.56
N HIS A 61 -7.92 -0.68 -7.05
CA HIS A 61 -9.27 -0.88 -7.59
C HIS A 61 -10.32 -0.62 -6.51
N ARG A 62 -10.19 -1.22 -5.33
CA ARG A 62 -11.15 -1.02 -4.24
C ARG A 62 -11.15 0.45 -3.79
N LEU A 63 -9.98 1.07 -3.70
CA LEU A 63 -9.87 2.49 -3.35
C LEU A 63 -10.54 3.40 -4.37
N SER A 64 -10.46 3.11 -5.68
CA SER A 64 -11.10 3.95 -6.71
C SER A 64 -12.62 3.90 -6.69
N HIS A 65 -13.21 2.90 -6.03
CA HIS A 65 -14.66 2.74 -5.84
C HIS A 65 -15.14 3.06 -4.41
N SER A 66 -14.24 3.51 -3.54
CA SER A 66 -14.53 3.82 -2.14
C SER A 66 -14.57 5.32 -1.88
N GLU A 67 -15.26 5.72 -0.82
CA GLU A 67 -15.24 7.10 -0.36
C GLU A 67 -13.84 7.53 0.08
N ARG A 68 -13.58 8.84 -0.02
CA ARG A 68 -12.34 9.49 0.44
C ARG A 68 -12.61 10.21 1.76
N PRO A 69 -12.48 9.52 2.93
CA PRO A 69 -12.67 10.15 4.21
C PRO A 69 -11.60 11.21 4.43
N LYS A 70 -11.91 12.19 5.29
CA LYS A 70 -10.93 13.18 5.72
C LYS A 70 -10.13 12.67 6.91
N ASN A 71 -8.84 12.98 6.94
CA ASN A 71 -8.03 12.82 8.14
C ASN A 71 -8.32 13.94 9.15
N LYS A 72 -7.79 13.79 10.38
CA LYS A 72 -7.89 14.81 11.44
C LYS A 72 -7.31 16.19 11.10
N PHE A 73 -6.55 16.31 10.02
CA PHE A 73 -5.98 17.58 9.53
C PHE A 73 -6.83 18.23 8.41
N GLY A 74 -7.97 17.63 8.04
CA GLY A 74 -8.88 18.14 7.02
C GLY A 74 -8.54 17.78 5.57
N GLY A 75 -7.41 17.09 5.35
CA GLY A 75 -7.01 16.53 4.06
C GLY A 75 -7.53 15.11 3.85
N ILE A 76 -7.16 14.48 2.72
CA ILE A 76 -7.51 13.08 2.42
C ILE A 76 -6.88 12.13 3.47
N GLY A 77 -7.68 11.19 3.98
CA GLY A 77 -7.25 10.13 4.89
C GLY A 77 -6.45 9.01 4.22
N ILE A 78 -5.53 8.42 4.98
CA ILE A 78 -4.75 7.25 4.56
C ILE A 78 -5.70 6.06 4.53
N ARG A 79 -6.07 5.60 3.33
CA ARG A 79 -6.99 4.48 3.13
C ARG A 79 -6.27 3.14 2.96
N MET A 80 -5.06 3.17 2.42
CA MET A 80 -4.18 1.99 2.34
C MET A 80 -2.85 2.28 3.01
N LEU A 81 -2.43 1.38 3.90
CA LEU A 81 -1.13 1.39 4.54
C LEU A 81 -0.36 0.14 4.12
N VAL A 82 0.83 0.33 3.54
CA VAL A 82 1.77 -0.76 3.26
C VAL A 82 3.00 -0.62 4.15
N LEU A 83 3.29 -1.66 4.93
CA LEU A 83 4.53 -1.74 5.71
C LEU A 83 5.56 -2.58 4.96
N THR A 84 6.78 -2.06 4.85
CA THR A 84 7.93 -2.77 4.26
C THR A 84 9.13 -2.71 5.22
N PRO A 85 10.04 -3.70 5.20
CA PRO A 85 11.16 -3.75 6.14
C PRO A 85 12.27 -2.74 5.81
N THR A 86 12.41 -2.35 4.54
CA THR A 86 13.50 -1.45 4.10
C THR A 86 12.99 -0.25 3.31
N ARG A 87 13.87 0.75 3.18
CA ARG A 87 13.60 2.01 2.47
C ARG A 87 13.44 1.78 0.97
N GLU A 88 14.27 0.91 0.43
CA GLU A 88 14.35 0.56 -0.98
C GLU A 88 13.07 -0.15 -1.41
N LEU A 89 12.62 -1.13 -0.63
CA LEU A 89 11.34 -1.81 -0.85
C LEU A 89 10.17 -0.85 -0.73
N ALA A 90 10.20 0.06 0.27
CA ALA A 90 9.17 1.08 0.42
C ALA A 90 9.03 1.95 -0.83
N ALA A 91 10.16 2.39 -1.40
CA ALA A 91 10.19 3.20 -2.62
C ALA A 91 9.69 2.41 -3.83
N GLN A 92 10.11 1.15 -3.99
CA GLN A 92 9.69 0.28 -5.11
C GLN A 92 8.18 -0.01 -5.09
N VAL A 93 7.61 -0.24 -3.90
CA VAL A 93 6.17 -0.44 -3.77
C VAL A 93 5.41 0.85 -4.09
N GLU A 94 5.88 2.01 -3.65
CA GLU A 94 5.24 3.29 -3.95
C GLU A 94 5.29 3.62 -5.45
N GLU A 95 6.43 3.35 -6.11
CA GLU A 95 6.56 3.46 -7.56
C GLU A 95 5.58 2.53 -8.30
N SER A 96 5.37 1.31 -7.78
CA SER A 96 4.36 0.40 -8.32
C SER A 96 2.94 0.95 -8.18
N VAL A 97 2.61 1.56 -7.03
CA VAL A 97 1.33 2.24 -6.81
C VAL A 97 1.14 3.38 -7.81
N GLN A 98 2.15 4.22 -8.02
CA GLN A 98 2.09 5.30 -9.02
C GLN A 98 1.92 4.75 -10.45
N THR A 99 2.66 3.69 -10.78
CA THR A 99 2.64 3.07 -12.09
C THR A 99 1.26 2.53 -12.44
N TYR A 100 0.70 1.67 -11.58
CA TYR A 100 -0.61 1.08 -11.82
C TYR A 100 -1.77 2.04 -11.58
N GLY A 101 -1.57 3.03 -10.70
CA GLY A 101 -2.53 4.07 -10.37
C GLY A 101 -2.51 5.28 -11.30
N LYS A 102 -1.65 5.31 -12.33
CA LYS A 102 -1.43 6.45 -13.23
C LYS A 102 -2.69 7.10 -13.79
N TYR A 103 -3.75 6.30 -14.00
CA TYR A 103 -5.02 6.76 -14.57
C TYR A 103 -6.16 6.86 -13.54
N LEU A 104 -5.85 6.77 -12.25
CA LEU A 104 -6.78 6.93 -11.14
C LEU A 104 -6.56 8.28 -10.46
N ASP A 105 -7.64 8.85 -9.92
CA ASP A 105 -7.53 9.97 -8.98
C ASP A 105 -7.17 9.41 -7.60
N LEU A 106 -5.91 8.99 -7.44
CA LEU A 106 -5.31 8.51 -6.21
C LEU A 106 -3.97 9.19 -5.97
N THR A 107 -3.67 9.47 -4.70
CA THR A 107 -2.41 10.03 -4.26
C THR A 107 -1.64 9.01 -3.41
N SER A 108 -0.33 8.92 -3.63
CA SER A 108 0.56 8.06 -2.85
C SER A 108 1.76 8.83 -2.32
N THR A 109 2.32 8.33 -1.22
CA THR A 109 3.66 8.75 -0.78
C THR A 109 4.33 7.64 -0.01
N VAL A 110 5.66 7.71 0.05
CA VAL A 110 6.50 6.86 0.88
C VAL A 110 7.09 7.64 2.06
N ILE A 111 7.20 6.99 3.22
CA ILE A 111 7.90 7.52 4.40
C ILE A 111 8.88 6.50 4.96
N PHE A 112 10.09 6.95 5.29
CA PHE A 112 11.09 6.11 5.93
C PHE A 112 12.17 6.91 6.67
N GLY A 113 12.94 6.22 7.52
CA GLY A 113 14.03 6.76 8.33
C GLY A 113 15.27 7.20 7.54
N GLY A 114 16.19 7.91 8.19
CA GLY A 114 17.47 8.33 7.59
C GLY A 114 17.39 9.53 6.63
N VAL A 115 16.22 10.16 6.50
CA VAL A 115 16.02 11.43 5.77
C VAL A 115 15.19 12.41 6.59
N GLY A 116 15.25 13.69 6.23
CA GLY A 116 14.49 14.75 6.88
C GLY A 116 12.99 14.44 6.97
N MET A 117 12.39 14.75 8.11
CA MET A 117 11.00 14.40 8.41
C MET A 117 10.00 15.44 7.88
N ASN A 118 10.39 16.72 7.84
CA ASN A 118 9.52 17.82 7.40
C ASN A 118 8.95 17.65 5.99
N PRO A 119 9.71 17.20 4.97
CA PRO A 119 9.13 16.93 3.65
C PRO A 119 8.04 15.85 3.69
N GLN A 120 8.22 14.81 4.52
CA GLN A 120 7.23 13.74 4.69
C GLN A 120 5.97 14.25 5.41
N ILE A 121 6.13 15.05 6.47
CA ILE A 121 5.00 15.69 7.17
C ILE A 121 4.20 16.58 6.23
N SER A 122 4.88 17.37 5.39
CA SER A 122 4.22 18.26 4.43
C SER A 122 3.36 17.48 3.43
N LYS A 123 3.85 16.34 2.92
CA LYS A 123 3.07 15.45 2.06
C LYS A 123 1.86 14.85 2.79
N LEU A 124 2.04 14.35 4.00
CA LEU A 124 0.95 13.77 4.80
C LEU A 124 -0.14 14.79 5.11
N LYS A 125 0.22 16.03 5.45
CA LYS A 125 -0.75 17.11 5.73
C LYS A 125 -1.60 17.49 4.52
N LYS A 126 -1.05 17.42 3.30
CA LYS A 126 -1.82 17.63 2.06
C LYS A 126 -2.90 16.56 1.85
N GLY A 127 -2.76 15.41 2.50
CA GLY A 127 -3.62 14.25 2.34
C GLY A 127 -3.03 13.25 1.35
N VAL A 128 -3.16 11.97 1.68
CA VAL A 128 -2.67 10.88 0.84
C VAL A 128 -3.59 9.68 0.97
N ASP A 129 -3.91 9.02 -0.15
CA ASP A 129 -4.76 7.83 -0.15
C ASP A 129 -3.97 6.57 0.21
N VAL A 130 -2.76 6.43 -0.34
CA VAL A 130 -1.88 5.26 -0.16
C VAL A 130 -0.56 5.69 0.50
N LEU A 131 -0.31 5.17 1.70
CA LEU A 131 0.95 5.37 2.42
C LEU A 131 1.78 4.10 2.41
N VAL A 132 3.00 4.18 1.88
CA VAL A 132 4.01 3.13 2.03
C VAL A 132 5.02 3.56 3.09
N ALA A 133 5.34 2.69 4.05
CA ALA A 133 6.13 3.08 5.20
C ALA A 133 7.05 1.98 5.73
N THR A 134 8.22 2.38 6.24
CA THR A 134 8.97 1.54 7.19
C THR A 134 8.41 1.72 8.61
N PRO A 135 8.31 0.65 9.44
CA PRO A 135 7.65 0.70 10.75
C PRO A 135 8.14 1.81 11.68
N GLY A 136 9.46 1.96 11.85
CA GLY A 136 10.04 2.95 12.77
C GLY A 136 9.62 4.38 12.46
N ARG A 137 9.77 4.82 11.19
CA ARG A 137 9.36 6.18 10.78
C ARG A 137 7.85 6.42 10.92
N LEU A 138 7.03 5.39 10.66
CA LEU A 138 5.58 5.52 10.82
C LEU A 138 5.23 5.82 12.29
N LEU A 139 5.84 5.07 13.22
CA LEU A 139 5.64 5.27 14.66
C LEU A 139 6.19 6.61 15.15
N ASP A 140 7.36 7.05 14.68
CA ASP A 140 7.91 8.36 15.03
C ASP A 140 6.93 9.50 14.69
N LEU A 141 6.37 9.47 13.49
CA LEU A 141 5.41 10.47 13.02
C LEU A 141 4.07 10.38 13.75
N GLN A 142 3.62 9.17 14.07
CA GLN A 142 2.40 8.95 14.82
C GLN A 142 2.53 9.47 16.26
N GLN A 143 3.64 9.17 16.95
CA GLN A 143 3.90 9.63 18.32
C GLN A 143 3.98 11.16 18.41
N GLN A 144 4.49 11.82 17.38
CA GLN A 144 4.51 13.28 17.27
C GLN A 144 3.16 13.89 16.86
N GLY A 145 2.13 13.06 16.70
CA GLY A 145 0.79 13.50 16.33
C GLY A 145 0.67 13.95 14.87
N MET A 146 1.68 13.72 14.02
CA MET A 146 1.76 14.18 12.62
C MET A 146 1.12 13.21 11.62
N LEU A 147 0.53 12.11 12.10
CA LEU A 147 -0.05 11.07 11.30
C LEU A 147 -1.36 10.56 11.94
N ASP A 148 -2.27 10.08 11.10
CA ASP A 148 -3.61 9.60 11.47
C ASP A 148 -3.93 8.34 10.67
N LEU A 149 -4.07 7.20 11.37
CA LEU A 149 -4.36 5.89 10.77
C LEU A 149 -5.83 5.49 10.90
N SER A 150 -6.69 6.33 11.48
CA SER A 150 -8.10 5.99 11.73
C SER A 150 -8.95 5.78 10.47
N THR A 151 -8.40 6.13 9.30
CA THR A 151 -9.07 6.02 7.99
C THR A 151 -8.58 4.84 7.15
N VAL A 152 -7.66 4.03 7.69
CA VAL A 152 -7.11 2.86 6.99
C VAL A 152 -8.19 1.80 6.80
N GLN A 153 -8.36 1.37 5.55
CA GLN A 153 -9.28 0.34 5.11
C GLN A 153 -8.55 -0.93 4.64
N ILE A 154 -7.31 -0.77 4.17
CA ILE A 154 -6.46 -1.84 3.66
C ILE A 154 -5.09 -1.74 4.33
N LEU A 155 -4.68 -2.81 5.01
CA LEU A 155 -3.34 -2.94 5.58
C LEU A 155 -2.59 -4.07 4.86
N VAL A 156 -1.36 -3.79 4.44
CA VAL A 156 -0.45 -4.78 3.83
C VAL A 156 0.84 -4.84 4.63
N LEU A 157 1.29 -6.05 4.94
CA LEU A 157 2.60 -6.34 5.52
C LEU A 157 3.44 -7.06 4.46
N ASP A 158 4.32 -6.33 3.76
CA ASP A 158 5.18 -6.92 2.73
C ASP A 158 6.54 -7.33 3.33
N GLU A 159 7.05 -8.50 2.96
CA GLU A 159 8.20 -9.17 3.59
C GLU A 159 8.07 -9.21 5.13
N ALA A 160 6.93 -9.70 5.62
CA ALA A 160 6.60 -9.75 7.04
C ALA A 160 7.59 -10.62 7.85
N ASP A 161 8.03 -11.73 7.29
CA ASP A 161 9.10 -12.58 7.83
C ASP A 161 10.39 -11.79 8.08
N ARG A 162 10.83 -11.03 7.09
CA ARG A 162 12.01 -10.17 7.21
C ARG A 162 11.82 -9.05 8.24
N MET A 163 10.61 -8.50 8.35
CA MET A 163 10.30 -7.56 9.43
C MET A 163 10.49 -8.21 10.82
N LEU A 164 10.14 -9.48 10.99
CA LEU A 164 10.40 -10.21 12.23
C LEU A 164 11.90 -10.39 12.48
N ASP A 165 12.65 -10.80 11.46
CA ASP A 165 14.10 -11.01 11.56
C ASP A 165 14.86 -9.72 11.91
N MET A 166 14.37 -8.57 11.43
CA MET A 166 14.90 -7.25 11.75
C MET A 166 14.44 -6.71 13.12
N GLY A 167 13.63 -7.46 13.86
CA GLY A 167 13.16 -7.07 15.19
C GLY A 167 11.97 -6.11 15.19
N PHE A 168 11.32 -5.86 14.04
CA PHE A 168 10.18 -4.94 13.94
C PHE A 168 8.87 -5.50 14.52
N ILE A 169 8.84 -6.72 15.07
CA ILE A 169 7.61 -7.33 15.61
C ILE A 169 6.89 -6.43 16.61
N HIS A 170 7.63 -5.75 17.50
CA HIS A 170 7.04 -4.85 18.48
C HIS A 170 6.45 -3.60 17.83
N ASP A 171 7.10 -3.08 16.79
CA ASP A 171 6.65 -1.92 16.06
C ASP A 171 5.40 -2.24 15.23
N VAL A 172 5.41 -3.37 14.51
CA VAL A 172 4.24 -3.86 13.77
C VAL A 172 3.06 -4.05 14.70
N LYS A 173 3.23 -4.68 15.88
CA LYS A 173 2.15 -4.84 16.87
C LYS A 173 1.56 -3.50 17.32
N LYS A 174 2.39 -2.47 17.53
CA LYS A 174 1.92 -1.12 17.87
C LYS A 174 1.11 -0.52 16.73
N ILE A 175 1.57 -0.66 15.48
CA ILE A 175 0.88 -0.15 14.29
C ILE A 175 -0.48 -0.84 14.11
N LEU A 176 -0.55 -2.17 14.30
CA LEU A 176 -1.81 -2.93 14.25
C LEU A 176 -2.83 -2.44 15.28
N ALA A 177 -2.39 -1.95 16.44
CA ALA A 177 -3.28 -1.40 17.45
C ALA A 177 -3.81 0.01 17.12
N LEU A 178 -3.23 0.67 16.11
CA LEU A 178 -3.58 2.04 15.70
C LEU A 178 -4.51 2.09 14.48
N VAL A 179 -4.60 1.00 13.71
CA VAL A 179 -5.52 0.89 12.57
C VAL A 179 -6.92 0.41 13.03
N PRO A 180 -8.00 0.78 12.32
CA PRO A 180 -9.33 0.25 12.57
C PRO A 180 -9.39 -1.28 12.44
N LYS A 181 -10.37 -1.89 13.13
CA LYS A 181 -10.67 -3.33 13.04
C LYS A 181 -11.70 -3.61 11.95
#